data_AF-A0A7C2J0L6-F1
#
_entry.id   AF-A0A7C2J0L6-F1
#
_cell.length_a   1.000
_cell.length_b   1.000
_cell.length_c   1.000
_cell.angle_alpha   90.00
_cell.angle_beta   90.00
_cell.angle_gamma   90.00
#
_symmetry.space_group_name_H-M   'P 1'
#
loop_
_entity.id
_entity.type
_entity.pdbx_description
1 polymer ?
#
loop_
_entity_poly.entity_id
_entity_poly.type
_entity_poly.pdbx_seq_one_letter_code
_entity_poly.pdbx_strand_id
1 'polypeptide(L)'
;MILLLVVLDGYYGRRPLEPGQAAVVTAQLASARDGAVFRLEAPDGIEVETPGVRILEAHQVSWRIRAVRPTSGELRLVGGPVTLTKSVVAGGECRFVSSRRVHLLPALLLYPGERPLPEAGVDWIEVDYPAAYVRLFGFEAHWLVWFILISMASAFLLKGKFRVTV
;
A
#
# COMPACT_ATOMS: atom_id res chain seq x y z
N MET A 1 1.22 -21.33 -4.84
CA MET A 1 1.66 -20.89 -3.50
C MET A 1 2.12 -19.43 -3.49
N ILE A 2 3.02 -19.02 -4.39
CA ILE A 2 3.51 -17.63 -4.47
C ILE A 2 2.37 -16.61 -4.65
N LEU A 3 1.42 -16.89 -5.55
CA LEU A 3 0.24 -16.04 -5.76
C LEU A 3 -0.61 -15.82 -4.50
N LEU A 4 -0.76 -16.87 -3.67
CA LEU A 4 -1.49 -16.77 -2.40
C LEU A 4 -0.76 -15.83 -1.42
N LEU A 5 0.57 -15.94 -1.35
CA LEU A 5 1.38 -15.09 -0.48
C LEU A 5 1.28 -13.62 -0.85
N VAL A 6 1.26 -13.32 -2.16
CA VAL A 6 1.07 -11.96 -2.68
C VAL A 6 -0.28 -11.38 -2.27
N VAL A 7 -1.37 -12.13 -2.44
CA VAL A 7 -2.71 -11.69 -2.04
C VAL A 7 -2.79 -11.48 -0.53
N LEU A 8 -2.22 -12.40 0.26
CA LEU A 8 -2.18 -12.29 1.72
C LEU A 8 -1.34 -11.11 2.19
N ASP A 9 -0.24 -10.78 1.50
CA ASP A 9 0.58 -9.62 1.84
C ASP A 9 -0.18 -8.30 1.65
N GLY A 10 -1.04 -8.21 0.64
CA GLY A 10 -1.94 -7.06 0.47
C GLY A 10 -2.89 -6.86 1.67
N TYR A 11 -3.30 -7.95 2.33
CA TYR A 11 -4.20 -7.91 3.50
C TYR A 11 -3.48 -7.77 4.84
N TYR A 12 -2.34 -8.44 5.00
CA TYR A 12 -1.68 -8.62 6.29
C TYR A 12 -0.28 -8.03 6.35
N GLY A 13 0.28 -7.54 5.24
CA GLY A 13 1.61 -6.94 5.19
C GLY A 13 1.64 -5.48 5.62
N ARG A 14 0.52 -4.76 5.52
CA ARG A 14 0.45 -3.30 5.72
C ARG A 14 -0.75 -2.91 6.58
N ARG A 15 -0.60 -1.89 7.42
CA ARG A 15 -1.68 -1.38 8.29
C ARG A 15 -2.04 0.07 7.95
N PRO A 16 -3.28 0.51 8.24
CA PRO A 16 -3.65 1.92 8.14
C PRO A 16 -2.74 2.81 8.99
N LEU A 17 -2.66 4.09 8.59
CA LEU A 17 -1.94 5.09 9.39
C LEU A 17 -2.66 5.33 10.71
N GLU A 18 -1.93 5.36 11.81
CA GLU A 18 -2.50 5.76 13.10
C GLU A 18 -2.66 7.29 13.15
N PRO A 19 -3.68 7.82 13.85
CA PRO A 19 -3.74 9.25 14.13
C PRO A 19 -2.45 9.75 14.78
N GLY A 20 -1.89 10.84 14.26
CA GLY A 20 -0.59 11.38 14.61
C GLY A 20 0.58 10.84 13.76
N GLN A 21 0.40 9.73 13.05
CA GLN A 21 1.46 9.11 12.24
C GLN A 21 1.63 9.81 10.89
N ALA A 22 2.88 9.97 10.48
CA ALA A 22 3.23 10.51 9.17
C ALA A 22 3.63 9.40 8.20
N ALA A 23 3.36 9.64 6.91
CA ALA A 23 3.75 8.77 5.80
C ALA A 23 4.15 9.61 4.59
N VAL A 24 4.82 8.96 3.63
CA VAL A 24 5.21 9.59 2.37
C VAL A 24 4.30 9.08 1.26
N VAL A 25 3.75 10.01 0.50
CA VAL A 25 3.06 9.75 -0.75
C VAL A 25 4.05 10.04 -1.88
N THR A 26 4.29 9.06 -2.75
CA THR A 26 5.18 9.23 -3.90
C THR A 26 4.39 8.98 -5.18
N ALA A 27 4.51 9.90 -6.13
CA ALA A 27 3.99 9.76 -7.48
C ALA A 27 5.16 9.64 -8.47
N GLN A 28 5.11 8.61 -9.31
CA GLN A 28 6.04 8.41 -10.41
C GLN A 28 5.46 9.01 -11.68
N LEU A 29 6.19 9.93 -12.29
CA LEU A 29 5.81 10.56 -13.55
C LEU A 29 6.33 9.70 -14.72
N ALA A 30 5.49 9.50 -15.73
CA ALA A 30 5.84 8.76 -16.95
C ALA A 30 6.84 9.53 -17.83
N SER A 31 6.92 10.85 -17.66
CA SER A 31 7.91 11.70 -18.30
C SER A 31 8.17 12.91 -17.41
N ALA A 32 9.44 13.35 -17.33
CA ALA A 32 9.76 14.69 -16.85
C ALA A 32 9.14 15.71 -17.79
N ARG A 33 7.87 16.07 -17.57
CA ARG A 33 7.39 17.37 -18.06
C ARG A 33 8.08 18.42 -17.20
N ASP A 34 9.14 18.99 -17.75
CA ASP A 34 9.84 20.11 -17.15
C ASP A 34 8.81 21.21 -16.81
N GLY A 35 8.83 21.67 -15.57
CA GLY A 35 7.96 22.74 -15.07
C GLY A 35 6.54 22.36 -14.64
N ALA A 36 6.06 21.12 -14.79
CA ALA A 36 4.75 20.73 -14.25
C ALA A 36 4.76 20.75 -12.71
N VAL A 37 3.96 21.63 -12.11
CA VAL A 37 3.77 21.72 -10.66
C VAL A 37 2.59 20.82 -10.29
N PHE A 38 2.86 19.79 -9.50
CA PHE A 38 1.84 18.90 -8.96
C PHE A 38 1.50 19.30 -7.53
N ARG A 39 0.20 19.39 -7.23
CA ARG A 39 -0.34 19.63 -5.90
C ARG A 39 -1.06 18.38 -5.42
N LEU A 40 -0.85 18.04 -4.15
CA LEU A 40 -1.58 16.98 -3.47
C LEU A 40 -2.69 17.61 -2.62
N GLU A 41 -3.93 17.25 -2.91
CA GLU A 41 -5.09 17.58 -2.09
C GLU A 41 -5.48 16.36 -1.27
N ALA A 42 -5.64 16.56 0.03
CA ALA A 42 -5.94 15.51 0.97
C ALA A 42 -7.38 15.63 1.48
N PRO A 43 -8.06 14.51 1.80
CA PRO A 43 -9.38 14.53 2.40
C PRO A 43 -9.31 15.00 3.86
N ASP A 44 -10.45 15.41 4.41
CA ASP A 44 -10.57 15.73 5.84
C ASP A 44 -10.05 14.58 6.71
N GLY A 45 -9.14 14.91 7.63
CA GLY A 45 -8.46 13.95 8.51
C GLY A 45 -7.05 13.57 8.07
N ILE A 46 -6.60 13.95 6.87
CA ILE A 46 -5.21 13.87 6.43
C ILE A 46 -4.67 15.28 6.16
N GLU A 47 -3.53 15.61 6.75
CA GLU A 47 -2.83 16.87 6.54
C GLU A 47 -1.61 16.66 5.63
N VAL A 48 -1.38 17.56 4.67
CA VAL A 48 -0.18 17.56 3.83
C VAL A 48 0.84 18.48 4.50
N GLU A 49 1.88 17.91 5.09
CA GLU A 49 2.87 18.67 5.88
C GLU A 49 3.90 19.40 5.01
N THR A 50 4.19 18.86 3.82
CA THR A 50 5.23 19.41 2.94
C THR A 50 4.73 19.68 1.54
N PRO A 51 5.23 20.72 0.85
CA PRO A 51 5.06 20.85 -0.59
C PRO A 51 5.72 19.66 -1.31
N GLY A 52 5.36 19.46 -2.58
CA GLY A 52 5.88 18.34 -3.39
C GLY A 52 7.37 18.48 -3.65
N VAL A 53 8.16 17.56 -3.08
CA VAL A 53 9.60 17.45 -3.30
C VAL A 53 9.83 16.63 -4.56
N ARG A 54 10.57 17.17 -5.53
CA ARG A 54 10.81 16.52 -6.83
C ARG A 54 12.20 15.89 -6.87
N ILE A 55 12.27 14.67 -7.37
CA ILE A 55 13.52 14.00 -7.72
C ILE A 55 13.53 13.88 -9.24
N LEU A 56 14.27 14.78 -9.91
CA LEU A 56 14.24 14.92 -11.37
C LEU A 56 14.76 13.67 -12.08
N GLU A 57 15.87 13.11 -11.62
CA GLU A 57 16.49 11.90 -12.18
C GLU A 57 15.60 10.66 -12.05
N ALA A 58 14.85 10.56 -10.95
CA ALA A 58 13.92 9.46 -10.71
C ALA A 58 12.52 9.72 -11.30
N HIS A 59 12.27 10.92 -11.84
CA HIS A 59 10.94 11.38 -12.26
C HIS A 59 9.87 11.23 -11.18
N GLN A 60 10.23 11.49 -9.92
CA GLN A 60 9.35 11.31 -8.78
C GLN A 60 8.98 12.64 -8.14
N VAL A 61 7.78 12.68 -7.55
CA VAL A 61 7.37 13.74 -6.64
C VAL A 61 6.84 13.11 -5.37
N SER A 62 7.33 13.59 -4.23
CA SER A 62 6.99 13.06 -2.91
C SER A 62 6.42 14.14 -2.01
N TRP A 63 5.39 13.78 -1.26
CA TRP A 63 4.76 14.60 -0.24
C TRP A 63 4.77 13.85 1.07
N ARG A 64 4.99 14.56 2.17
CA ARG A 64 4.76 14.02 3.50
C ARG A 64 3.35 14.37 3.95
N ILE A 65 2.60 13.35 4.34
CA ILE A 65 1.25 13.48 4.90
C ILE A 65 1.25 13.02 6.35
N ARG A 66 0.34 13.57 7.16
CA ARG A 66 0.05 13.12 8.51
C ARG A 66 -1.42 12.79 8.64
N ALA A 67 -1.70 11.62 9.22
CA ALA A 67 -3.04 11.29 9.67
C ALA A 67 -3.37 12.12 10.91
N VAL A 68 -4.34 13.03 10.83
CA VAL A 68 -4.77 13.84 11.98
C VAL A 68 -5.91 13.15 12.72
N ARG A 69 -6.79 12.47 11.98
CA ARG A 69 -7.96 11.77 12.52
C ARG A 69 -8.24 10.49 11.73
N PRO A 70 -9.00 9.53 12.30
CA PRO A 70 -9.49 8.40 11.53
C PRO A 70 -10.32 8.88 10.34
N THR A 71 -9.94 8.50 9.13
CA THR A 71 -10.62 8.86 7.89
C THR A 71 -10.36 7.82 6.80
N SER A 72 -11.35 7.65 5.92
CA SER A 72 -11.22 6.88 4.70
C SER A 72 -11.64 7.79 3.56
N GLY A 73 -10.72 8.15 2.69
CA GLY A 73 -10.97 9.12 1.62
C GLY A 73 -10.06 8.91 0.43
N GLU A 74 -10.02 9.90 -0.46
CA GLU A 74 -9.16 9.89 -1.65
C GLU A 74 -8.22 11.09 -1.63
N LEU A 75 -6.92 10.81 -1.79
CA LEU A 75 -5.91 11.79 -2.15
C LEU A 75 -6.08 12.15 -3.63
N ARG A 76 -6.09 13.43 -3.94
CA ARG A 76 -6.16 13.93 -5.32
C ARG A 76 -4.85 14.60 -5.69
N LEU A 77 -4.21 14.07 -6.73
CA LEU A 77 -3.04 14.66 -7.34
C LEU A 77 -3.48 15.53 -8.52
N VAL A 78 -3.26 16.84 -8.42
CA VAL A 78 -3.65 17.83 -9.42
C VAL A 78 -2.40 18.39 -10.10
N GLY A 79 -2.30 18.26 -11.42
CA GLY A 79 -1.19 18.80 -12.20
C GLY A 79 -1.59 19.12 -13.64
N GLY A 80 -1.65 20.41 -13.98
CA GLY A 80 -2.10 20.86 -15.30
C GLY A 80 -3.53 20.39 -15.60
N PRO A 81 -3.80 19.70 -16.73
CA PRO A 81 -5.13 19.19 -17.08
C PRO A 81 -5.46 17.83 -16.43
N VAL A 82 -4.57 17.28 -15.61
CA VAL A 82 -4.70 15.91 -15.07
C VAL A 82 -5.03 15.95 -13.58
N THR A 83 -6.09 15.24 -13.20
CA THR A 83 -6.44 14.95 -11.80
C THR A 83 -6.49 13.45 -11.61
N LEU A 84 -5.65 12.93 -10.70
CA LEU A 84 -5.60 11.50 -10.35
C LEU A 84 -6.05 11.31 -8.91
N THR A 85 -6.79 10.25 -8.64
CA THR A 85 -7.24 9.91 -7.29
C THR A 85 -6.61 8.60 -6.80
N LYS A 86 -6.26 8.56 -5.50
CA LYS A 86 -5.75 7.38 -4.79
C LYS A 86 -6.43 7.27 -3.44
N SER A 87 -6.86 6.09 -3.03
CA SER A 87 -7.49 5.94 -1.71
C SER A 87 -6.45 6.05 -0.57
N VAL A 88 -6.86 6.67 0.53
CA VAL A 88 -6.07 6.78 1.77
C VAL A 88 -6.93 6.40 2.96
N VAL A 89 -6.36 5.61 3.86
CA VAL A 89 -7.02 5.16 5.09
C VAL A 89 -6.14 5.47 6.29
N ALA A 90 -6.69 6.25 7.22
CA ALA A 90 -6.13 6.51 8.53
C ALA A 90 -7.11 6.07 9.61
N GLY A 91 -6.62 5.44 10.67
CA GLY A 91 -7.40 4.95 11.80
C GLY A 91 -8.36 3.80 11.49
N GLY A 92 -8.84 3.15 12.56
CA GLY A 92 -9.78 2.02 12.50
C GLY A 92 -9.12 0.64 12.59
N GLU A 93 -9.98 -0.38 12.78
CA GLU A 93 -9.59 -1.81 12.83
C GLU A 93 -8.87 -2.24 11.54
N CYS A 94 -8.01 -3.26 11.65
CA CYS A 94 -7.26 -3.87 10.54
C CYS A 94 -8.14 -4.07 9.30
N ARG A 95 -8.08 -3.13 8.36
CA ARG A 95 -8.80 -3.16 7.10
C ARG A 95 -7.78 -3.23 5.98
N PHE A 96 -8.16 -3.87 4.87
CA PHE A 96 -7.32 -3.98 3.68
C PHE A 96 -6.80 -2.61 3.25
N VAL A 97 -5.48 -2.41 3.26
CA VAL A 97 -4.85 -1.17 2.82
C VAL A 97 -4.05 -1.44 1.55
N SER A 98 -4.61 -1.05 0.42
CA SER A 98 -3.92 -1.12 -0.87
C SER A 98 -2.76 -0.12 -0.89
N SER A 99 -1.53 -0.62 -0.69
CA SER A 99 -0.35 0.24 -0.57
C SER A 99 0.07 0.89 -1.90
N ARG A 100 -0.27 0.28 -3.05
CA ARG A 100 0.25 0.67 -4.37
C ARG A 100 -0.80 0.55 -5.48
N ARG A 101 -0.87 1.56 -6.36
CA ARG A 101 -1.75 1.61 -7.55
C ARG A 101 -0.88 1.61 -8.80
N VAL A 102 -1.06 0.63 -9.69
CA VAL A 102 -0.16 0.37 -10.84
C VAL A 102 -0.94 0.37 -12.16
N HIS A 103 -0.29 0.76 -13.26
CA HIS A 103 -0.88 0.95 -14.59
C HIS A 103 -0.95 -0.32 -15.48
N LEU A 104 -0.16 -1.37 -15.21
CA LEU A 104 0.03 -2.51 -16.14
C LEU A 104 -0.69 -3.81 -15.75
N LEU A 105 -1.25 -4.50 -16.76
CA LEU A 105 -2.00 -5.77 -16.66
C LEU A 105 -1.32 -6.92 -15.87
N PRO A 106 -0.01 -7.22 -16.03
CA PRO A 106 0.63 -8.25 -15.19
C PRO A 106 0.94 -7.78 -13.76
N ALA A 107 1.00 -6.45 -13.51
CA ALA A 107 1.18 -5.88 -12.17
C ALA A 107 -0.14 -5.78 -11.38
N LEU A 108 -1.28 -5.87 -12.07
CA LEU A 108 -2.62 -5.99 -11.47
C LEU A 108 -2.76 -7.27 -10.63
N LEU A 109 -2.00 -8.31 -10.99
CA LEU A 109 -1.96 -9.60 -10.30
C LEU A 109 -1.17 -9.54 -8.97
N LEU A 110 -0.29 -8.54 -8.81
CA LEU A 110 0.51 -8.31 -7.62
C LEU A 110 -0.11 -7.30 -6.64
N TYR A 111 -1.03 -6.44 -7.12
CA TYR A 111 -1.67 -5.39 -6.32
C TYR A 111 -3.18 -5.28 -6.61
N PRO A 112 -4.01 -6.27 -6.23
CA PRO A 112 -5.44 -6.19 -6.42
C PRO A 112 -6.02 -5.18 -5.41
N GLY A 113 -6.53 -4.03 -5.86
CA GLY A 113 -7.17 -3.12 -4.91
C GLY A 113 -7.67 -1.80 -5.46
N GLU A 114 -7.12 -1.29 -6.57
CA GLU A 114 -7.57 -0.03 -7.15
C GLU A 114 -7.61 -0.09 -8.68
N ARG A 115 -8.59 0.60 -9.29
CA ARG A 115 -8.73 0.69 -10.76
C ARG A 115 -7.41 1.18 -11.41
N PRO A 116 -7.05 0.74 -12.62
CA PRO A 116 -5.89 1.28 -13.33
C PRO A 116 -5.98 2.81 -13.43
N LEU A 117 -4.85 3.50 -13.27
CA LEU A 117 -4.78 4.93 -13.58
C LEU A 117 -5.07 5.11 -15.10
N PRO A 118 -5.75 6.17 -15.54
CA PRO A 118 -5.80 6.52 -16.95
C PRO A 118 -4.41 6.98 -17.44
N GLU A 119 -4.11 6.84 -18.72
CA GLU A 119 -2.86 7.29 -19.37
C GLU A 119 -2.72 8.81 -19.30
N ALA A 120 -2.32 9.34 -18.14
CA ALA A 120 -2.29 10.76 -17.86
C ALA A 120 -0.91 11.23 -17.37
N GLY A 121 0.17 10.55 -17.80
CA GLY A 121 1.54 10.95 -17.52
C GLY A 121 2.07 10.61 -16.13
N VAL A 122 1.39 9.73 -15.38
CA VAL A 122 1.81 9.22 -14.06
C VAL A 122 1.72 7.69 -14.07
N ASP A 123 2.84 7.03 -13.82
CA ASP A 123 2.97 5.56 -13.90
C ASP A 123 2.40 4.86 -12.66
N TRP A 124 2.68 5.39 -11.47
CA TRP A 124 2.16 4.85 -10.22
C TRP A 124 2.08 5.92 -9.13
N ILE A 125 1.19 5.70 -8.16
CA ILE A 125 1.10 6.50 -6.92
C ILE A 125 1.10 5.52 -5.75
N GLU A 126 2.04 5.71 -4.82
CA GLU A 126 2.26 4.89 -3.63
C GLU A 126 2.10 5.72 -2.38
N VAL A 127 1.51 5.11 -1.36
CA VAL A 127 1.47 5.66 0.01
C VAL A 127 2.26 4.69 0.85
N ASP A 128 3.32 5.15 1.49
CA ASP A 128 4.19 4.32 2.32
C ASP A 128 3.52 4.02 3.67
N TYR A 129 2.67 2.99 3.67
CA TYR A 129 2.01 2.51 4.89
C TYR A 129 2.97 1.71 5.76
N PRO A 130 2.93 1.85 7.09
CA PRO A 130 3.74 1.02 7.99
C PRO A 130 3.42 -0.48 7.83
N ALA A 131 4.43 -1.32 8.08
CA ALA A 131 4.26 -2.77 8.11
C ALA A 131 3.28 -3.20 9.20
N ALA A 132 2.45 -4.19 8.91
CA ALA A 132 1.54 -4.79 9.88
C ALA A 132 2.22 -5.96 10.61
N TYR A 133 2.06 -5.99 11.93
CA TYR A 133 2.48 -7.10 12.79
C TYR A 133 1.25 -7.78 13.35
N VAL A 134 1.26 -9.11 13.35
CA VAL A 134 0.17 -9.92 13.90
C VAL A 134 0.58 -10.38 15.29
N ARG A 135 -0.24 -10.06 16.28
CA ARG A 135 -0.08 -10.51 17.66
C ARG A 135 -0.85 -11.79 17.90
N LEU A 136 -0.13 -12.89 18.16
CA LEU A 136 -0.70 -14.21 18.49
C LEU A 136 0.03 -14.75 19.73
N PHE A 137 -0.72 -15.26 20.70
CA PHE A 137 -0.19 -15.77 21.96
C PHE A 137 0.75 -14.79 22.71
N GLY A 138 0.54 -13.49 22.56
CA GLY A 138 1.37 -12.45 23.18
C GLY A 138 2.66 -12.11 22.44
N PHE A 139 2.97 -12.78 21.32
CA PHE A 139 4.13 -12.47 20.48
C PHE A 139 3.70 -11.69 19.23
N GLU A 140 4.43 -10.64 18.90
CA GLU A 140 4.26 -9.85 17.69
C GLU A 140 5.26 -10.30 16.63
N ALA A 141 4.77 -10.77 15.48
CA ALA A 141 5.60 -11.17 14.37
C ALA A 141 4.93 -10.81 13.04
N HIS A 142 5.73 -10.73 11.97
CA HIS A 142 5.19 -10.57 10.62
C HIS A 142 4.26 -11.75 10.30
N TRP A 143 3.16 -11.50 9.59
CA TRP A 143 2.14 -12.51 9.26
C TRP A 143 2.72 -13.78 8.62
N LEU A 144 3.79 -13.64 7.83
CA LEU A 144 4.48 -14.73 7.14
C LEU A 144 5.07 -15.75 8.12
N VAL A 145 5.58 -15.28 9.26
CA VAL A 145 6.13 -16.16 10.32
C VAL A 145 5.02 -17.06 10.86
N TRP A 146 3.85 -16.48 11.17
CA TRP A 146 2.68 -17.24 11.63
C TRP A 146 2.17 -18.22 10.57
N PHE A 147 2.13 -17.79 9.31
CA PHE A 147 1.73 -18.65 8.20
C PHE A 147 2.64 -19.89 8.09
N ILE A 148 3.96 -19.71 8.19
CA ILE A 148 4.93 -20.81 8.14
C ILE A 148 4.75 -21.74 9.35
N LEU A 149 4.61 -21.20 10.55
CA LEU A 149 4.43 -22.00 11.77
C LEU A 149 3.15 -22.84 11.72
N ILE A 150 2.02 -22.25 11.33
CA ILE A 150 0.73 -22.95 11.22
C ILE A 150 0.79 -23.99 10.10
N SER A 151 1.41 -23.67 8.96
CA SER A 151 1.57 -24.62 7.85
C SER A 151 2.41 -25.83 8.27
N MET A 152 3.52 -25.59 8.97
CA MET A 152 4.39 -26.64 9.48
C MET A 152 3.66 -27.51 10.52
N ALA A 153 2.96 -26.90 11.49
CA ALA A 153 2.17 -27.62 12.47
C ALA A 153 1.07 -28.48 11.80
N SER A 154 0.39 -27.93 10.79
CA SER A 154 -0.62 -28.66 10.01
C SER A 154 -0.02 -29.85 9.28
N ALA A 155 1.16 -29.69 8.66
CA ALA A 155 1.86 -30.78 8.01
C ALA A 155 2.22 -31.90 9.00
N PHE A 156 2.70 -31.56 10.20
CA PHE A 156 2.99 -32.55 11.25
C PHE A 156 1.74 -33.27 11.77
N LEU A 157 0.63 -32.55 11.96
CA LEU A 157 -0.64 -33.15 12.40
C LEU A 157 -1.24 -34.09 11.34
N LEU A 158 -1.15 -33.71 10.06
CA LEU A 158 -1.65 -34.50 8.94
C LEU A 158 -0.73 -35.67 8.58
N LYS A 159 0.58 -35.56 8.86
CA LYS A 159 1.57 -36.65 8.66
C LYS A 159 1.16 -37.95 9.35
N GLY A 160 0.50 -37.88 10.50
CA GLY A 160 0.01 -39.06 11.22
C GLY A 160 -1.18 -39.76 10.55
N LYS A 161 -1.98 -39.07 9.72
CA LYS A 161 -3.16 -39.63 9.06
C LYS A 161 -2.89 -40.15 7.64
N PHE A 162 -1.88 -39.62 6.96
CA PHE A 162 -1.46 -40.12 5.66
C PHE A 162 -0.33 -41.14 5.83
N ARG A 163 -0.70 -42.41 6.07
CA ARG A 163 0.20 -43.56 5.88
C ARG A 163 0.55 -43.64 4.39
N VAL A 164 1.57 -42.91 3.96
CA VAL A 164 2.09 -43.00 2.59
C VAL A 164 2.89 -44.30 2.50
N THR A 165 2.25 -45.34 1.98
CA THR A 165 2.95 -46.54 1.50
C THR A 165 3.66 -46.15 0.21
N VAL A 166 4.99 -46.30 0.20
CA VAL A 166 5.83 -46.16 -0.99
C VAL A 166 5.53 -47.29 -1.96
#